data_AF-A0A974YY84-F1
#
_entry.id   AF-A0A974YY84-F1
#
_cell.length_a   1.000
_cell.length_b   1.000
_cell.length_c   1.000
_cell.angle_alpha   90.00
_cell.angle_beta   90.00
_cell.angle_gamma   90.00
#
_symmetry.space_group_name_H-M   'P 1'
#
loop_
_entity.id
_entity.type
_entity.pdbx_description
1 polymer ?
#
loop_
_entity_poly.entity_id
_entity_poly.type
_entity_poly.pdbx_seq_one_letter_code
_entity_poly.pdbx_strand_id
1 'polypeptide(L)'
;MAEKRNVFHWQIYFGIMLILMGALFVADLFLETPIMDQYWPLLVVLFGLTFIGEMLTSKGHGAGLAIPGTLIIVIGLLLFVQNTYDLWITWTYTWALLIVAIGLGMAIMNNYLKRDTLRWVSGLLIGLGLVLFVGFGVLFELIFQVRGADIYSGIFLGGGLVLLGLYVVFSRALFGRKRPKVNKVKESVPEAVDAVATDSGPIPDPNGKVTEFIPEGATFSGLFFKSVGEVFVIQGEPCALKIEGSEDLIESIQVSVKDNILEIDFFSDMENWTNFRWADGDKHLRYYVTMPKIDKINMKGAGILMGDSLTGESLALTQGGAGKIELHNLTYQTLDAVLGGLGEILLTGQVESQQINLSGAGGYKAEELQSQDAEVLLSGAGSATVWAEKTLKATVTGAGSIKYKGDPTVDEKNTGIGSITPL
;
A
#
# COMPACT_ATOMS: atom_id res chain seq x y z
N MET A 1 19.20 26.55 30.44
CA MET A 1 20.27 26.36 29.44
C MET A 1 19.63 26.56 28.07
N ALA A 2 20.04 27.61 27.34
CA ALA A 2 19.46 27.94 26.04
C ALA A 2 19.94 26.93 24.98
N GLU A 3 19.00 26.27 24.34
CA GLU A 3 19.24 25.35 23.23
C GLU A 3 19.76 26.14 22.02
N LYS A 4 21.04 25.98 21.67
CA LYS A 4 21.62 26.55 20.46
C LYS A 4 20.92 25.90 19.26
N ARG A 5 19.95 26.60 18.66
CA ARG A 5 19.43 26.29 17.33
C ARG A 5 20.60 26.35 16.34
N ASN A 6 21.05 25.18 15.85
CA ASN A 6 21.90 25.12 14.67
C ASN A 6 21.05 25.59 13.49
N VAL A 7 21.27 26.83 13.05
CA VAL A 7 20.64 27.39 11.87
C VAL A 7 21.41 26.88 10.66
N PHE A 8 20.70 26.26 9.72
CA PHE A 8 21.25 25.78 8.46
C PHE A 8 21.92 26.94 7.70
N HIS A 9 23.25 26.93 7.62
CA HIS A 9 24.03 27.99 6.96
C HIS A 9 24.13 27.74 5.44
N TRP A 10 22.99 27.71 4.75
CA TRP A 10 22.89 27.55 3.28
C TRP A 10 23.87 28.43 2.49
N GLN A 11 24.10 29.65 2.99
CA GLN A 11 24.97 30.64 2.36
C GLN A 11 26.42 30.16 2.20
N ILE A 12 26.94 29.37 3.15
CA ILE A 12 28.32 28.86 3.08
C ILE A 12 28.43 27.78 2.01
N TYR A 13 27.47 26.84 1.97
CA TYR A 13 27.45 25.78 0.97
C TYR A 13 27.25 26.33 -0.44
N PHE A 14 26.32 27.27 -0.60
CA PHE A 14 26.09 27.95 -1.87
C PHE A 14 27.32 28.76 -2.31
N GLY A 15 28.01 29.42 -1.35
CA GLY A 15 29.26 30.14 -1.62
C GLY A 15 30.40 29.23 -2.08
N ILE A 16 30.61 28.09 -1.41
CA ILE A 16 31.62 27.10 -1.81
C ILE A 16 31.31 26.54 -3.21
N MET A 17 30.05 26.25 -3.51
CA MET A 17 29.63 25.80 -4.84
C MET A 17 29.95 26.84 -5.91
N LEU A 18 29.65 28.12 -5.66
CA LEU A 18 29.93 29.22 -6.58
C LEU A 18 31.43 29.40 -6.83
N ILE A 19 32.25 29.26 -5.78
CA ILE A 19 33.71 29.32 -5.89
C ILE A 19 34.24 28.17 -6.74
N LEU A 20 33.76 26.94 -6.52
CA LEU A 20 34.18 25.77 -7.29
C LEU A 20 33.75 25.86 -8.76
N MET A 21 32.52 26.33 -9.00
CA MET A 21 32.01 26.53 -10.36
C MET A 21 32.79 27.64 -11.07
N GLY A 22 33.09 28.75 -10.41
CA GLY A 22 33.93 29.82 -10.95
C GLY A 22 35.36 29.37 -11.22
N ALA A 23 35.96 28.58 -10.33
CA ALA A 23 37.31 28.03 -10.51
C ALA A 23 37.37 27.07 -11.70
N LEU A 24 36.35 26.24 -11.91
CA LEU A 24 36.23 25.37 -13.09
C LEU A 24 36.08 26.17 -14.39
N PHE A 25 35.28 27.24 -14.38
CA PHE A 25 35.10 28.11 -15.55
C PHE A 25 36.38 28.83 -15.94
N VAL A 26 37.16 29.27 -14.94
CA VAL A 26 38.48 29.86 -15.16
C VAL A 26 39.46 28.80 -15.65
N ALA A 27 39.42 27.59 -15.12
CA ALA A 27 40.28 26.50 -15.58
C ALA A 27 40.02 26.14 -17.05
N ASP A 28 38.76 26.15 -17.50
CA ASP A 28 38.35 25.93 -18.90
C ASP A 28 38.90 27.00 -19.85
N LEU A 29 39.14 28.21 -19.36
CA LEU A 29 39.76 29.29 -20.13
C LEU A 29 41.27 29.08 -20.31
N PHE A 30 41.94 28.42 -19.36
CA PHE A 30 43.39 28.20 -19.36
C PHE A 30 43.81 26.81 -19.87
N LEU A 31 42.91 25.83 -19.83
CA LEU A 31 43.13 24.48 -20.31
C LEU A 31 42.44 24.32 -21.66
N GLU A 32 43.16 23.88 -22.69
CA GLU A 32 42.60 23.59 -24.03
C GLU A 32 41.61 22.40 -24.05
N THR A 33 41.19 21.93 -22.88
CA THR A 33 40.28 20.81 -22.69
C THR A 33 38.94 21.33 -22.16
N PRO A 34 37.80 21.02 -22.82
CA PRO A 34 36.48 21.43 -22.35
C PRO A 34 36.05 20.57 -21.15
N ILE A 35 36.55 20.94 -19.97
CA ILE A 35 36.29 20.26 -18.69
C ILE A 35 34.84 20.56 -18.27
N MET A 36 34.37 21.78 -18.48
CA MET A 36 33.04 22.18 -18.05
C MET A 36 31.95 21.39 -18.80
N ASP A 37 32.13 21.19 -20.10
CA ASP A 37 31.18 20.43 -20.93
C ASP A 37 31.01 19.00 -20.44
N GLN A 38 32.08 18.34 -19.99
CA GLN A 38 32.04 16.94 -19.58
C GLN A 38 31.66 16.74 -18.10
N TYR A 39 32.17 17.59 -17.20
CA TYR A 39 32.16 17.32 -15.75
C TYR A 39 31.19 18.19 -14.95
N TRP A 40 30.45 19.12 -15.57
CA TRP A 40 29.44 19.92 -14.86
C TRP A 40 28.45 19.12 -14.00
N PRO A 41 28.01 17.90 -14.37
CA PRO A 41 27.07 17.14 -13.53
C PRO A 41 27.64 16.73 -12.17
N LEU A 42 28.97 16.64 -12.04
CA LEU A 42 29.62 16.36 -10.76
C LEU A 42 29.43 17.49 -9.74
N LEU A 43 29.20 18.72 -10.20
CA LEU A 43 28.83 19.83 -9.30
C LEU A 43 27.47 19.59 -8.66
N VAL A 44 26.52 19.01 -9.41
CA VAL A 44 25.21 18.60 -8.88
C VAL A 44 25.39 17.51 -7.82
N VAL A 45 26.25 16.51 -8.08
CA VAL A 45 26.58 15.47 -7.08
C VAL A 45 27.20 16.08 -5.82
N LEU A 46 28.17 16.97 -5.98
CA LEU A 46 28.83 17.66 -4.87
C LEU A 46 27.83 18.44 -4.02
N PHE A 47 26.90 19.13 -4.67
CA PHE A 47 25.83 19.85 -3.99
C PHE A 47 24.93 18.91 -3.18
N GLY A 48 24.53 17.78 -3.74
CA GLY A 48 23.74 16.77 -3.01
C GLY A 48 24.51 16.16 -1.83
N LEU A 49 25.83 15.98 -1.95
CA LEU A 49 26.68 15.52 -0.83
C LEU A 49 26.69 16.51 0.34
N THR A 50 26.49 17.81 0.11
CA THR A 50 26.40 18.79 1.21
C THR A 50 25.20 18.52 2.12
N PHE A 51 24.06 18.09 1.56
CA PHE A 51 22.87 17.71 2.32
C PHE A 51 23.10 16.48 3.19
N ILE A 52 23.82 15.48 2.66
CA ILE A 52 24.20 14.28 3.41
C ILE A 52 25.23 14.62 4.49
N GLY A 53 26.19 15.50 4.20
CA GLY A 53 27.15 16.00 5.17
C GLY A 53 26.46 16.73 6.33
N GLU A 54 25.50 17.59 6.04
CA GLU A 54 24.75 18.33 7.06
C GLU A 54 23.80 17.43 7.87
N MET A 55 23.24 16.39 7.24
CA MET A 55 22.50 15.36 7.97
C MET A 55 23.37 14.70 9.05
N LEU A 56 24.65 14.42 8.75
CA LEU A 56 25.57 13.77 9.69
C LEU A 56 26.03 14.70 10.83
N THR A 57 26.09 16.00 10.60
CA THR A 57 26.46 17.01 11.63
C THR A 57 25.28 17.38 12.51
N SER A 58 24.05 17.33 11.99
CA SER A 58 22.83 17.68 12.70
C SER A 58 22.33 16.50 13.55
N LYS A 59 22.44 16.60 14.89
CA LYS A 59 22.04 15.59 15.90
C LYS A 59 20.54 15.25 15.84
N GLY A 60 20.10 14.50 14.83
CA GLY A 60 18.73 14.00 14.65
C GLY A 60 17.76 14.92 13.90
N HIS A 61 17.89 16.25 14.01
CA HIS A 61 16.96 17.21 13.39
C HIS A 61 17.13 17.35 11.87
N GLY A 62 18.29 16.98 11.32
CA GLY A 62 18.59 17.05 9.88
C GLY A 62 18.27 15.78 9.10
N ALA A 63 17.64 14.77 9.71
CA ALA A 63 17.43 13.46 9.07
C ALA A 63 16.61 13.54 7.77
N GLY A 64 15.69 14.50 7.68
CA GLY A 64 14.88 14.74 6.48
C GLY A 64 15.70 15.21 5.26
N LEU A 65 16.91 15.73 5.46
CA LEU A 65 17.81 16.16 4.37
C LEU A 65 18.36 14.98 3.55
N ALA A 66 18.24 13.75 4.04
CA ALA A 66 18.65 12.55 3.32
C ALA A 66 17.94 12.40 1.97
N ILE A 67 16.62 12.69 1.93
CA ILE A 67 15.79 12.53 0.74
C ILE A 67 16.18 13.51 -0.38
N PRO A 68 16.22 14.84 -0.16
CA PRO A 68 16.69 15.76 -1.19
C PRO A 68 18.16 15.52 -1.53
N GLY A 69 19.00 15.14 -0.56
CA GLY A 69 20.41 14.83 -0.79
C GLY A 69 20.63 13.66 -1.74
N THR A 70 19.98 12.52 -1.52
CA THR A 70 20.09 11.36 -2.42
C THR A 70 19.50 11.63 -3.80
N LEU A 71 18.40 12.38 -3.87
CA LEU A 71 17.77 12.74 -5.13
C LEU A 71 18.70 13.59 -5.99
N ILE A 72 19.32 14.63 -5.42
CA ILE A 72 20.27 15.48 -6.12
C ILE A 72 21.51 14.68 -6.55
N ILE A 73 22.03 13.80 -5.69
CA ILE A 73 23.17 12.93 -6.04
C ILE A 73 22.84 12.02 -7.22
N VAL A 74 21.69 11.34 -7.21
CA VAL A 74 21.28 10.45 -8.29
C VAL A 74 21.06 11.22 -9.59
N ILE A 75 20.43 12.40 -9.54
CA ILE A 75 20.30 13.28 -10.71
C ILE A 75 21.68 13.64 -11.28
N GLY A 76 22.61 14.07 -10.43
CA GLY A 76 23.97 14.42 -10.85
C GLY A 76 24.73 13.25 -11.48
N LEU A 77 24.59 12.04 -10.92
CA LEU A 77 25.20 10.83 -11.47
C LEU A 77 24.56 10.41 -12.81
N LEU A 78 23.23 10.52 -12.93
CA LEU A 78 22.53 10.25 -14.19
C LEU A 78 22.96 11.22 -15.27
N LEU A 79 22.96 12.52 -14.97
CA LEU A 79 23.43 13.56 -15.87
C LEU A 79 24.90 13.33 -16.25
N PHE A 80 25.76 12.91 -15.32
CA PHE A 80 27.17 12.60 -15.61
C PHE A 80 27.31 11.47 -16.64
N VAL A 81 26.63 10.34 -16.41
CA VAL A 81 26.66 9.19 -17.32
C VAL A 81 26.05 9.55 -18.67
N GLN A 82 24.91 10.25 -18.67
CA GLN A 82 24.24 10.65 -19.90
C GLN A 82 25.05 11.65 -20.71
N ASN A 83 25.70 12.60 -20.05
CA ASN A 83 26.55 13.59 -20.69
C ASN A 83 27.85 12.97 -21.24
N THR A 84 28.44 12.01 -20.52
CA THR A 84 29.70 11.35 -20.93
C THR A 84 29.51 10.42 -22.13
N TYR A 85 28.39 9.70 -22.19
CA TYR A 85 28.12 8.68 -23.19
C TYR A 85 27.05 9.08 -24.20
N ASP A 86 26.66 10.36 -24.21
CA ASP A 86 25.57 10.91 -25.03
C ASP A 86 24.27 10.08 -24.93
N LEU A 87 23.90 9.70 -23.70
CA LEU A 87 22.74 8.86 -23.38
C LEU A 87 21.49 9.67 -23.01
N TRP A 88 21.32 10.89 -23.53
CA TRP A 88 20.20 11.76 -23.15
C TRP A 88 18.82 11.13 -23.39
N ILE A 89 18.69 10.28 -24.40
CA ILE A 89 17.42 9.60 -24.70
C ILE A 89 16.96 8.61 -23.62
N THR A 90 17.90 8.16 -22.78
CA THR A 90 17.60 7.25 -21.66
C THR A 90 16.74 7.92 -20.59
N TRP A 91 16.58 9.26 -20.63
CA TRP A 91 15.60 10.00 -19.82
C TRP A 91 14.17 9.46 -19.92
N THR A 92 13.82 8.77 -21.01
CA THR A 92 12.51 8.11 -21.18
C THR A 92 12.21 7.04 -20.12
N TYR A 93 13.25 6.45 -19.52
CA TYR A 93 13.11 5.39 -18.52
C TYR A 93 13.98 5.59 -17.26
N THR A 94 15.07 6.37 -17.31
CA THR A 94 15.97 6.60 -16.16
C THR A 94 15.33 7.45 -15.06
N TRP A 95 14.25 8.18 -15.33
CA TRP A 95 13.48 8.88 -14.30
C TRP A 95 12.95 7.93 -13.21
N ALA A 96 12.77 6.65 -13.50
CA ALA A 96 12.38 5.64 -12.51
C ALA A 96 13.44 5.48 -11.39
N LEU A 97 14.71 5.78 -11.68
CA LEU A 97 15.78 5.79 -10.67
C LEU A 97 15.65 6.95 -9.67
N LEU A 98 14.85 7.99 -9.96
CA LEU A 98 14.53 9.02 -8.98
C LEU A 98 13.63 8.48 -7.86
N ILE A 99 12.73 7.53 -8.19
CA ILE A 99 11.92 6.82 -7.19
C ILE A 99 12.84 5.97 -6.29
N VAL A 100 13.84 5.33 -6.89
CA VAL A 100 14.89 4.61 -6.15
C VAL A 100 15.68 5.55 -5.23
N ALA A 101 16.03 6.75 -5.72
CA ALA A 101 16.74 7.77 -4.94
C ALA A 101 15.95 8.23 -3.70
N ILE A 102 14.63 8.39 -3.84
CA ILE A 102 13.71 8.71 -2.74
C ILE A 102 13.69 7.57 -1.71
N GLY A 103 13.59 6.32 -2.17
CA GLY A 103 13.63 5.15 -1.32
C GLY A 103 14.96 4.99 -0.56
N LEU A 104 16.10 5.25 -1.23
CA LEU A 104 17.43 5.28 -0.60
C LEU A 104 17.54 6.41 0.44
N GLY A 105 17.02 7.60 0.15
CA GLY A 105 16.98 8.72 1.08
C GLY A 105 16.20 8.40 2.34
N MET A 106 15.04 7.76 2.19
CA MET A 106 14.28 7.24 3.34
C MET A 106 15.01 6.13 4.10
N ALA A 107 15.71 5.23 3.41
CA ALA A 107 16.49 4.18 4.07
C ALA A 107 17.60 4.78 4.94
N ILE A 108 18.33 5.77 4.42
CA ILE A 108 19.39 6.51 5.13
C ILE A 108 18.79 7.25 6.33
N MET A 109 17.71 8.01 6.12
CA MET A 109 16.99 8.73 7.19
C MET A 109 16.55 7.79 8.31
N ASN A 110 15.94 6.67 7.96
CA ASN A 110 15.40 5.72 8.92
C ASN A 110 16.51 5.02 9.73
N ASN A 111 17.62 4.68 9.08
CA ASN A 111 18.81 4.15 9.76
C ASN A 111 19.46 5.18 10.70
N TYR A 112 19.54 6.44 10.28
CA TYR A 112 20.10 7.53 11.10
C TYR A 112 19.25 7.82 12.35
N LEU A 113 17.92 7.80 12.22
CA LEU A 113 16.99 8.00 13.34
C LEU A 113 16.80 6.77 14.24
N LYS A 114 17.43 5.62 13.92
CA LYS A 114 17.20 4.31 14.58
C LYS A 114 15.71 3.96 14.71
N ARG A 115 14.87 4.46 13.79
CA ARG A 115 13.45 4.10 13.71
C ARG A 115 13.34 2.87 12.81
N ASP A 116 12.49 1.91 13.14
CA ASP A 116 12.28 0.70 12.34
C ASP A 116 10.94 0.74 11.56
N THR A 117 10.12 1.77 11.78
CA THR A 117 8.71 1.81 11.35
C THR A 117 8.50 2.09 9.86
N LEU A 118 9.43 2.73 9.16
CA LEU A 118 9.32 3.02 7.71
C LEU A 118 10.31 2.25 6.83
N ARG A 119 10.99 1.27 7.42
CA ARG A 119 12.05 0.51 6.76
C ARG A 119 11.54 -0.32 5.58
N TRP A 120 10.33 -0.85 5.65
CA TRP A 120 9.72 -1.51 4.49
C TRP A 120 9.42 -0.52 3.36
N VAL A 121 9.08 0.73 3.69
CA VAL A 121 8.56 1.70 2.70
C VAL A 121 9.69 2.14 1.80
N SER A 122 10.88 2.37 2.39
CA SER A 122 12.11 2.53 1.63
C SER A 122 12.40 1.33 0.72
N GLY A 123 12.20 0.10 1.21
CA GLY A 123 12.39 -1.11 0.41
C GLY A 123 11.42 -1.15 -0.77
N LEU A 124 10.13 -1.00 -0.52
CA LEU A 124 9.08 -1.04 -1.54
C LEU A 124 9.33 -0.01 -2.65
N LEU A 125 9.70 1.23 -2.31
CA LEU A 125 9.99 2.26 -3.31
C LEU A 125 11.25 1.97 -4.12
N ILE A 126 12.31 1.44 -3.50
CA ILE A 126 13.49 0.96 -4.23
C ILE A 126 13.10 -0.16 -5.19
N GLY A 127 12.32 -1.14 -4.72
CA GLY A 127 11.87 -2.26 -5.55
C GLY A 127 10.99 -1.81 -6.72
N LEU A 128 9.98 -0.98 -6.45
CA LEU A 128 9.08 -0.43 -7.46
C LEU A 128 9.85 0.38 -8.50
N GLY A 129 10.76 1.26 -8.05
CA GLY A 129 11.60 2.05 -8.97
C GLY A 129 12.50 1.19 -9.85
N LEU A 130 13.11 0.12 -9.31
CA LEU A 130 13.93 -0.81 -10.09
C LEU A 130 13.10 -1.63 -11.09
N VAL A 131 11.91 -2.09 -10.69
CA VAL A 131 10.99 -2.80 -11.59
C VAL A 131 10.55 -1.88 -12.73
N LEU A 132 10.17 -0.64 -12.42
CA LEU A 132 9.79 0.35 -13.44
C LEU A 132 10.96 0.69 -14.35
N PHE A 133 12.17 0.86 -13.81
CA PHE A 133 13.38 1.13 -14.59
C PHE A 133 13.67 0.01 -15.60
N VAL A 134 13.62 -1.25 -15.17
CA VAL A 134 13.81 -2.41 -16.06
C VAL A 134 12.65 -2.53 -17.04
N GLY A 135 11.40 -2.40 -16.60
CA GLY A 135 10.22 -2.53 -17.44
C GLY A 135 10.15 -1.46 -18.54
N PHE A 136 10.33 -0.19 -18.18
CA PHE A 136 10.38 0.90 -19.15
C PHE A 136 11.64 0.82 -20.01
N GLY A 137 12.78 0.43 -19.44
CA GLY A 137 13.99 0.22 -20.22
C GLY A 137 13.82 -0.83 -21.32
N VAL A 138 13.24 -2.00 -20.97
CA VAL A 138 12.86 -3.05 -21.94
C VAL A 138 11.89 -2.51 -22.98
N LEU A 139 10.84 -1.79 -22.56
CA LEU A 139 9.83 -1.22 -23.46
C LEU A 139 10.46 -0.24 -24.46
N PHE A 140 11.21 0.74 -24.00
CA PHE A 140 11.77 1.78 -24.86
C PHE A 140 12.95 1.29 -25.70
N GLU A 141 13.76 0.36 -25.20
CA GLU A 141 14.88 -0.19 -25.97
C GLU A 141 14.49 -1.28 -26.95
N LEU A 142 13.61 -2.23 -26.57
CA LEU A 142 13.24 -3.36 -27.44
C LEU A 142 12.03 -3.07 -28.34
N ILE A 143 11.01 -2.40 -27.81
CA ILE A 143 9.72 -2.24 -28.52
C ILE A 143 9.74 -0.97 -29.36
N PHE A 144 10.16 0.15 -28.78
CA PHE A 144 10.21 1.43 -29.49
C PHE A 144 11.50 1.64 -30.31
N GLN A 145 12.48 0.73 -30.21
CA GLN A 145 13.78 0.77 -30.91
C GLN A 145 14.38 2.18 -30.97
N VAL A 146 14.29 2.90 -29.85
CA VAL A 146 14.60 4.33 -29.79
C VAL A 146 16.10 4.59 -30.09
N ARG A 147 16.94 3.57 -29.94
CA ARG A 147 18.26 3.46 -30.56
C ARG A 147 18.24 2.24 -31.46
N GLY A 148 18.45 2.45 -32.77
CA GLY A 148 18.65 1.36 -33.72
C GLY A 148 19.62 0.32 -33.13
N ALA A 149 19.26 -0.96 -33.25
CA ALA A 149 19.82 -2.06 -32.46
C ALA A 149 21.33 -2.28 -32.72
N ASP A 150 22.17 -1.56 -31.99
CA ASP A 150 23.60 -1.81 -31.89
C ASP A 150 23.98 -2.16 -30.45
N ILE A 151 24.43 -3.41 -30.25
CA ILE A 151 25.33 -4.06 -29.27
C ILE A 151 25.31 -3.60 -27.78
N TYR A 152 25.05 -2.34 -27.45
CA TYR A 152 24.97 -1.78 -26.10
C TYR A 152 23.65 -2.07 -25.35
N SER A 153 22.58 -2.49 -26.05
CA SER A 153 21.30 -2.88 -25.42
C SER A 153 21.46 -4.06 -24.45
N GLY A 154 22.43 -4.96 -24.71
CA GLY A 154 22.73 -6.08 -23.81
C GLY A 154 23.34 -5.65 -22.47
N ILE A 155 24.12 -4.56 -22.46
CA ILE A 155 24.76 -4.04 -21.23
C ILE A 155 23.72 -3.37 -20.34
N PHE A 156 22.79 -2.63 -20.94
CA PHE A 156 21.69 -2.00 -20.20
C PHE A 156 20.75 -3.03 -19.59
N LEU A 157 20.26 -3.99 -20.38
CA LEU A 157 19.40 -5.08 -19.88
C LEU A 157 20.13 -5.90 -18.81
N GLY A 158 21.41 -6.23 -19.03
CA GLY A 158 22.23 -6.93 -18.05
C GLY A 158 22.37 -6.15 -16.74
N GLY A 159 22.70 -4.86 -16.82
CA GLY A 159 22.84 -4.00 -15.64
C GLY A 159 21.54 -3.83 -14.85
N GLY A 160 20.43 -3.60 -15.55
CA GLY A 160 19.10 -3.48 -14.94
C GLY A 160 18.67 -4.77 -14.21
N LEU A 161 18.84 -5.93 -14.85
CA LEU A 161 18.53 -7.23 -14.24
C LEU A 161 19.45 -7.56 -13.06
N VAL A 162 20.74 -7.20 -13.13
CA VAL A 162 21.67 -7.37 -12.00
C VAL A 162 21.24 -6.52 -10.81
N LEU A 163 20.88 -5.26 -11.02
CA LEU A 163 20.37 -4.38 -9.95
C LEU A 163 19.08 -4.92 -9.34
N LEU A 164 18.15 -5.39 -10.17
CA LEU A 164 16.91 -6.02 -9.72
C LEU A 164 17.20 -7.31 -8.93
N GLY A 165 18.09 -8.16 -9.43
CA GLY A 165 18.49 -9.41 -8.77
C GLY A 165 19.17 -9.17 -7.43
N LEU A 166 20.10 -8.20 -7.35
CA LEU A 166 20.70 -7.77 -6.08
C LEU A 166 19.64 -7.26 -5.12
N TYR A 167 18.69 -6.46 -5.59
CA TYR A 167 17.58 -6.02 -4.75
C TYR A 167 16.76 -7.21 -4.23
N VAL A 168 16.39 -8.19 -5.05
CA VAL A 168 15.65 -9.38 -4.58
C VAL A 168 16.43 -10.13 -3.50
N VAL A 169 17.73 -10.35 -3.69
CA VAL A 169 18.60 -11.07 -2.74
C VAL A 169 18.73 -10.31 -1.41
N PHE A 170 18.97 -9.00 -1.46
CA PHE A 170 19.28 -8.21 -0.27
C PHE A 170 18.05 -7.53 0.36
N SER A 171 16.91 -7.48 -0.33
CA SER A 171 15.68 -6.82 0.16
C SER A 171 15.22 -7.40 1.49
N ARG A 172 15.27 -8.72 1.66
CA ARG A 172 14.89 -9.40 2.90
C ARG A 172 15.84 -9.09 4.06
N ALA A 173 17.13 -8.91 3.79
CA ALA A 173 18.13 -8.59 4.81
C ALA A 173 18.11 -7.11 5.21
N LEU A 174 17.88 -6.22 4.25
CA LEU A 174 17.92 -4.77 4.46
C LEU A 174 16.59 -4.20 4.96
N PHE A 175 15.46 -4.77 4.50
CA PHE A 175 14.11 -4.24 4.72
C PHE A 175 13.15 -5.26 5.35
N GLY A 176 13.62 -6.46 5.72
CA GLY A 176 12.81 -7.45 6.41
C GLY A 176 12.36 -6.97 7.80
N ARG A 177 11.10 -7.22 8.15
CA ARG A 177 10.58 -7.01 9.51
C ARG A 177 11.43 -7.81 10.49
N LYS A 178 12.14 -7.15 11.41
CA LYS A 178 12.64 -7.81 12.62
C LYS A 178 11.42 -8.27 13.42
N ARG A 179 11.15 -9.58 13.44
CA ARG A 179 10.17 -10.17 14.35
C ARG A 179 10.66 -9.92 15.79
N PRO A 180 9.78 -9.54 16.74
CA PRO A 180 10.14 -9.52 18.15
C PRO A 180 10.61 -10.92 18.56
N LYS A 181 11.69 -11.00 19.35
CA LYS A 181 12.12 -12.27 19.94
C LYS A 181 11.05 -12.73 20.93
N VAL A 182 10.23 -13.70 20.53
CA VAL A 182 9.40 -14.49 21.44
C VAL A 182 10.34 -15.40 22.23
N ASN A 183 10.32 -15.30 23.55
CA ASN A 183 11.07 -16.20 24.43
C ASN A 183 10.57 -17.64 24.21
N LYS A 184 11.49 -18.53 23.84
CA LYS A 184 11.21 -19.96 23.60
C LYS A 184 10.74 -20.64 24.89
N VAL A 185 9.46 -21.01 24.95
CA VAL A 185 9.02 -22.18 25.71
C VAL A 185 9.26 -23.40 24.83
N LYS A 186 9.79 -24.46 25.45
CA LYS A 186 10.39 -25.65 24.83
C LYS A 186 9.37 -26.44 23.99
N GLU A 187 9.71 -26.70 22.73
CA GLU A 187 8.97 -27.56 21.79
C GLU A 187 8.87 -29.00 22.30
N SER A 188 7.65 -29.54 22.29
CA SER A 188 7.37 -30.96 22.06
C SER A 188 6.51 -31.03 20.79
N VAL A 189 7.03 -31.68 19.74
CA VAL A 189 6.35 -31.89 18.46
C VAL A 189 5.35 -33.04 18.61
N PRO A 190 4.09 -32.84 18.18
CA PRO A 190 3.48 -33.77 17.21
C PRO A 190 2.83 -32.97 16.07
N GLU A 191 3.26 -33.20 14.83
CA GLU A 191 2.60 -34.07 13.84
C GLU A 191 1.74 -33.21 12.91
N ALA A 192 1.83 -33.48 11.60
CA ALA A 192 1.22 -32.67 10.56
C ALA A 192 -0.30 -32.62 10.76
N VAL A 193 -0.85 -31.41 10.94
CA VAL A 193 -2.28 -31.18 10.92
C VAL A 193 -2.61 -30.41 9.66
N ASP A 194 -3.38 -31.06 8.80
CA ASP A 194 -4.09 -30.48 7.68
C ASP A 194 -4.71 -29.15 8.08
N ALA A 195 -4.50 -28.11 7.27
CA ALA A 195 -5.15 -26.83 7.44
C ALA A 195 -6.64 -26.96 7.12
N VAL A 196 -7.39 -27.53 8.07
CA VAL A 196 -8.83 -27.37 8.20
C VAL A 196 -9.09 -25.89 8.48
N ALA A 197 -10.06 -25.32 7.77
CA ALA A 197 -10.62 -24.00 8.04
C ALA A 197 -10.93 -23.87 9.54
N THR A 198 -10.13 -23.09 10.25
CA THR A 198 -10.40 -22.76 11.64
C THR A 198 -11.39 -21.62 11.68
N ASP A 199 -12.66 -22.00 11.86
CA ASP A 199 -13.66 -21.38 12.72
C ASP A 199 -13.25 -19.99 13.24
N SER A 200 -13.87 -18.95 12.67
CA SER A 200 -13.89 -17.61 13.24
C SER A 200 -14.48 -17.73 14.64
N GLY A 201 -13.62 -17.72 15.67
CA GLY A 201 -14.05 -17.81 17.06
C GLY A 201 -15.13 -16.77 17.38
N PRO A 202 -15.95 -17.00 18.42
CA PRO A 202 -17.09 -16.15 18.74
C PRO A 202 -16.67 -14.68 18.87
N ILE A 203 -17.52 -13.77 18.36
CA ILE A 203 -17.32 -12.32 18.46
C ILE A 203 -16.99 -11.99 19.93
N PRO A 204 -15.82 -11.40 20.21
CA PRO A 204 -15.40 -11.14 21.59
C PRO A 204 -16.40 -10.23 22.30
N ASP A 205 -16.86 -10.62 23.50
CA ASP A 205 -17.73 -9.78 24.31
C ASP A 205 -17.06 -8.43 24.62
N PRO A 206 -17.79 -7.30 24.50
CA PRO A 206 -17.22 -5.98 24.72
C PRO A 206 -16.91 -5.77 26.21
N ASN A 207 -15.62 -5.74 26.57
CA ASN A 207 -15.15 -5.48 27.94
C ASN A 207 -14.67 -4.02 28.17
N GLY A 208 -14.86 -3.14 27.18
CA GLY A 208 -14.40 -1.75 27.19
C GLY A 208 -15.38 -0.73 27.77
N LYS A 209 -14.90 0.51 27.97
CA LYS A 209 -15.72 1.69 28.35
C LYS A 209 -16.75 1.95 27.24
N VAL A 210 -18.02 1.64 27.53
CA VAL A 210 -19.14 1.90 26.60
C VAL A 210 -19.44 3.39 26.64
N THR A 211 -19.05 4.10 25.59
CA THR A 211 -19.55 5.46 25.35
C THR A 211 -20.62 5.35 24.28
N GLU A 212 -21.88 5.64 24.64
CA GLU A 212 -22.97 5.71 23.66
C GLU A 212 -22.79 6.97 22.81
N PHE A 213 -22.35 6.77 21.57
CA PHE A 213 -22.13 7.86 20.60
C PHE A 213 -23.35 8.13 19.71
N ILE A 214 -24.43 7.38 19.90
CA ILE A 214 -25.62 7.45 19.06
C ILE A 214 -26.80 7.96 19.90
N PRO A 215 -27.65 8.86 19.38
CA PRO A 215 -28.86 9.28 20.07
C PRO A 215 -29.79 8.10 20.40
N GLU A 216 -30.43 8.12 21.57
CA GLU A 216 -31.46 7.13 21.91
C GLU A 216 -32.53 7.06 20.82
N GLY A 217 -32.83 5.84 20.35
CA GLY A 217 -33.84 5.60 19.32
C GLY A 217 -33.42 5.90 17.88
N ALA A 218 -32.13 6.18 17.63
CA ALA A 218 -31.64 6.29 16.26
C ALA A 218 -31.80 4.97 15.50
N THR A 219 -32.21 5.05 14.24
CA THR A 219 -32.35 3.90 13.35
C THR A 219 -31.39 4.05 12.18
N PHE A 220 -30.69 2.97 11.84
CA PHE A 220 -29.84 2.90 10.65
C PHE A 220 -29.77 1.45 10.16
N SER A 221 -29.65 1.28 8.85
CA SER A 221 -29.42 -0.02 8.21
C SER A 221 -28.15 -0.06 7.37
N GLY A 222 -27.41 1.05 7.33
CA GLY A 222 -26.12 1.15 6.66
C GLY A 222 -24.98 1.50 7.60
N LEU A 223 -23.79 1.04 7.28
CA LEU A 223 -22.54 1.41 7.92
C LEU A 223 -21.57 2.04 6.91
N PHE A 224 -21.03 3.20 7.25
CA PHE A 224 -19.95 3.85 6.51
C PHE A 224 -18.75 4.09 7.42
N PHE A 225 -17.71 3.28 7.22
CA PHE A 225 -16.53 3.24 8.07
C PHE A 225 -15.33 3.91 7.38
N LYS A 226 -14.91 5.06 7.93
CA LYS A 226 -13.74 5.85 7.55
C LYS A 226 -12.77 6.00 8.74
N SER A 227 -12.49 4.88 9.41
CA SER A 227 -11.61 4.89 10.58
C SER A 227 -10.56 3.76 10.48
N VAL A 228 -9.84 3.51 11.57
CA VAL A 228 -8.90 2.41 11.69
C VAL A 228 -9.32 1.46 12.82
N GLY A 229 -9.12 0.15 12.63
CA GLY A 229 -9.36 -0.85 13.67
C GLY A 229 -10.17 -2.06 13.22
N GLU A 230 -10.70 -2.79 14.20
CA GLU A 230 -11.55 -3.97 14.00
C GLU A 230 -13.02 -3.57 14.17
N VAL A 231 -13.87 -3.95 13.23
CA VAL A 231 -15.31 -3.64 13.26
C VAL A 231 -16.08 -4.95 13.31
N PHE A 232 -16.88 -5.14 14.34
CA PHE A 232 -17.81 -6.26 14.49
C PHE A 232 -19.22 -5.77 14.16
N VAL A 233 -19.79 -6.29 13.09
CA VAL A 233 -21.17 -6.03 12.68
C VAL A 233 -22.06 -7.13 13.24
N ILE A 234 -23.05 -6.74 14.03
CA ILE A 234 -23.93 -7.63 14.79
C ILE A 234 -25.36 -7.33 14.34
N GLN A 235 -26.09 -8.37 13.91
CA GLN A 235 -27.51 -8.21 13.62
C GLN A 235 -28.34 -8.30 14.91
N GLY A 236 -29.10 -7.27 15.24
CA GLY A 236 -29.90 -7.25 16.47
C GLY A 236 -30.56 -5.91 16.79
N GLU A 237 -31.38 -5.90 17.85
CA GLU A 237 -32.06 -4.72 18.38
C GLU A 237 -31.64 -4.44 19.82
N PRO A 238 -31.54 -3.16 20.25
CA PRO A 238 -31.70 -1.94 19.44
C PRO A 238 -30.46 -1.63 18.60
N CYS A 239 -30.56 -0.64 17.70
CA CYS A 239 -29.39 -0.08 17.03
C CYS A 239 -28.39 0.45 18.07
N ALA A 240 -27.12 0.05 17.99
CA ALA A 240 -26.11 0.44 18.97
C ALA A 240 -24.72 0.54 18.36
N LEU A 241 -23.87 1.39 18.94
CA LEU A 241 -22.44 1.44 18.68
C LEU A 241 -21.69 1.44 20.01
N LYS A 242 -20.77 0.48 20.17
CA LYS A 242 -19.80 0.48 21.27
C LYS A 242 -18.39 0.57 20.69
N ILE A 243 -17.54 1.38 21.30
CA ILE A 243 -16.15 1.55 20.89
C ILE A 243 -15.26 1.18 22.07
N GLU A 244 -14.30 0.29 21.84
CA GLU A 244 -13.27 -0.08 22.79
C GLU A 244 -11.90 0.38 22.26
N GLY A 245 -11.11 0.99 23.14
CA GLY A 245 -9.75 1.42 22.86
C GLY A 245 -9.26 2.44 23.87
N SER A 246 -8.08 3.01 23.62
CA SER A 246 -7.49 4.04 24.47
C SER A 246 -8.30 5.35 24.38
N GLU A 247 -8.50 6.03 25.50
CA GLU A 247 -9.36 7.23 25.62
C GLU A 247 -8.94 8.35 24.66
N ASP A 248 -7.63 8.57 24.47
CA ASP A 248 -7.06 9.53 23.51
C ASP A 248 -7.48 9.25 22.06
N LEU A 249 -7.65 7.97 21.71
CA LEU A 249 -8.07 7.57 20.37
C LEU A 249 -9.58 7.68 20.20
N ILE A 250 -10.34 7.33 21.24
CA ILE A 250 -11.80 7.40 21.22
C ILE A 250 -12.28 8.84 21.05
N GLU A 251 -11.63 9.80 21.71
CA GLU A 251 -11.94 11.24 21.57
C GLU A 251 -11.75 11.78 20.14
N SER A 252 -10.93 11.11 19.33
CA SER A 252 -10.67 11.50 17.93
C SER A 252 -11.69 10.90 16.93
N ILE A 253 -12.62 10.08 17.40
CA ILE A 253 -13.63 9.43 16.57
C ILE A 253 -14.87 10.31 16.52
N GLN A 254 -15.29 10.63 15.30
CA GLN A 254 -16.55 11.29 15.04
C GLN A 254 -17.57 10.27 14.57
N VAL A 255 -18.73 10.28 15.22
CA VAL A 255 -19.86 9.40 14.88
C VAL A 255 -21.04 10.27 14.50
N SER A 256 -21.69 9.95 13.38
CA SER A 256 -22.95 10.60 13.01
C SER A 256 -23.88 9.62 12.31
N VAL A 257 -25.19 9.79 12.48
CA VAL A 257 -26.19 9.05 11.71
C VAL A 257 -26.83 10.01 10.74
N LYS A 258 -26.72 9.72 9.43
CA LYS A 258 -27.29 10.52 8.35
C LYS A 258 -27.88 9.59 7.31
N ASP A 259 -29.07 9.91 6.80
CA ASP A 259 -29.74 9.15 5.73
C ASP A 259 -29.79 7.64 5.98
N ASN A 260 -30.11 7.23 7.23
CA ASN A 260 -30.18 5.83 7.66
C ASN A 260 -28.83 5.07 7.63
N ILE A 261 -27.71 5.81 7.59
CA ILE A 261 -26.34 5.29 7.59
C ILE A 261 -25.61 5.80 8.84
N LEU A 262 -25.01 4.88 9.59
CA LEU A 262 -24.04 5.19 10.62
C LEU A 262 -22.68 5.49 9.98
N GLU A 263 -22.22 6.73 10.10
CA GLU A 263 -20.90 7.17 9.67
C GLU A 263 -19.94 7.24 10.86
N ILE A 264 -18.83 6.51 10.76
CA ILE A 264 -17.73 6.51 11.75
C ILE A 264 -16.49 7.04 11.04
N ASP A 265 -16.01 8.20 11.47
CA ASP A 265 -14.87 8.90 10.87
C ASP A 265 -13.77 9.12 11.92
N PHE A 266 -12.52 8.85 11.56
CA PHE A 266 -11.38 9.18 12.42
C PHE A 266 -10.80 10.52 11.98
N PHE A 267 -11.07 11.57 12.76
CA PHE A 267 -10.54 12.89 12.48
C PHE A 267 -9.10 12.97 12.97
N SER A 268 -8.12 12.90 12.06
CA SER A 268 -6.74 13.26 12.38
C SER A 268 -6.35 14.52 11.62
N ASP A 269 -6.05 15.60 12.35
CA ASP A 269 -5.29 16.71 11.79
C ASP A 269 -3.99 16.16 11.21
N MET A 270 -3.67 16.57 9.98
CA MET A 270 -2.59 16.04 9.14
C MET A 270 -1.20 16.05 9.82
N GLU A 271 -1.01 16.80 10.91
CA GLU A 271 0.20 16.79 11.74
C GLU A 271 0.37 15.51 12.59
N ASN A 272 -0.71 14.83 12.98
CA ASN A 272 -0.67 13.74 13.97
C ASN A 272 -0.59 12.32 13.38
N TRP A 273 -0.72 12.15 12.06
CA TRP A 273 -0.62 10.82 11.44
C TRP A 273 0.80 10.22 11.59
N THR A 274 1.83 11.06 11.74
CA THR A 274 3.22 10.64 11.94
C THR A 274 3.52 10.07 13.33
N ASN A 275 2.62 10.31 14.30
CA ASN A 275 2.73 9.82 15.69
C ASN A 275 1.86 8.59 15.97
N PHE A 276 1.02 8.16 15.02
CA PHE A 276 0.21 6.96 15.16
C PHE A 276 1.10 5.71 15.01
N ARG A 277 1.60 5.21 16.13
CA ARG A 277 2.43 4.00 16.22
C ARG A 277 1.52 2.76 16.33
N TRP A 278 1.21 2.13 15.21
CA TRP A 278 0.47 0.84 15.11
C TRP A 278 1.24 -0.37 15.67
N ALA A 279 2.33 -0.13 16.41
CA ALA A 279 3.25 -1.14 16.93
C ALA A 279 3.40 -1.09 18.46
N ASP A 280 2.62 -0.25 19.15
CA ASP A 280 2.34 -0.47 20.57
C ASP A 280 1.18 -1.47 20.64
N GLY A 281 1.43 -2.66 21.18
CA GLY A 281 0.46 -3.76 21.26
C GLY A 281 -0.75 -3.50 22.18
N ASP A 282 -0.91 -2.27 22.66
CA ASP A 282 -1.97 -1.85 23.60
C ASP A 282 -2.95 -0.84 22.98
N LYS A 283 -2.73 -0.38 21.74
CA LYS A 283 -3.60 0.61 21.06
C LYS A 283 -4.45 -0.04 19.97
N HIS A 284 -5.51 -0.74 20.39
CA HIS A 284 -6.50 -1.34 19.49
C HIS A 284 -7.82 -0.56 19.56
N LEU A 285 -8.39 -0.24 18.41
CA LEU A 285 -9.76 0.29 18.29
C LEU A 285 -10.66 -0.86 17.82
N ARG A 286 -11.66 -1.20 18.63
CA ARG A 286 -12.70 -2.16 18.28
C ARG A 286 -14.05 -1.48 18.28
N TYR A 287 -14.82 -1.67 17.22
CA TYR A 287 -16.15 -1.10 17.04
C TYR A 287 -17.14 -2.24 17.01
N TYR A 288 -18.18 -2.16 17.83
CA TYR A 288 -19.29 -3.12 17.85
C TYR A 288 -20.53 -2.40 17.37
N VAL A 289 -20.94 -2.67 16.14
CA VAL A 289 -22.08 -2.02 15.47
C VAL A 289 -23.24 -3.00 15.44
N THR A 290 -24.32 -2.68 16.16
CA THR A 290 -25.56 -3.48 16.19
C THR A 290 -26.62 -2.82 15.32
N MET A 291 -27.23 -3.59 14.40
CA MET A 291 -28.30 -3.12 13.50
C MET A 291 -29.33 -4.23 13.28
N PRO A 292 -30.65 -3.95 13.28
CA PRO A 292 -31.66 -4.97 13.01
C PRO A 292 -31.66 -5.41 11.55
N LYS A 293 -31.49 -4.46 10.64
CA LYS A 293 -31.41 -4.67 9.19
C LYS A 293 -30.08 -4.15 8.70
N ILE A 294 -29.41 -4.90 7.85
CA ILE A 294 -28.10 -4.54 7.30
C ILE A 294 -28.23 -4.56 5.78
N ASP A 295 -28.43 -3.39 5.21
CA ASP A 295 -28.63 -3.18 3.76
C ASP A 295 -27.31 -2.76 3.08
N LYS A 296 -26.41 -2.10 3.82
CA LYS A 296 -25.21 -1.49 3.22
C LYS A 296 -24.02 -1.47 4.18
N ILE A 297 -22.85 -1.88 3.69
CA ILE A 297 -21.57 -1.74 4.39
C ILE A 297 -20.56 -1.11 3.44
N ASN A 298 -20.00 0.03 3.81
CA ASN A 298 -18.97 0.73 3.05
C ASN A 298 -17.74 0.98 3.92
N MET A 299 -16.63 0.34 3.58
CA MET A 299 -15.36 0.41 4.28
C MET A 299 -14.34 1.19 3.46
N LYS A 300 -14.07 2.44 3.85
CA LYS A 300 -13.02 3.31 3.29
C LYS A 300 -11.77 3.41 4.18
N GLY A 301 -11.91 3.01 5.43
CA GLY A 301 -10.83 2.97 6.42
C GLY A 301 -9.78 1.87 6.23
N ALA A 302 -8.96 1.66 7.25
CA ALA A 302 -7.97 0.59 7.28
C ALA A 302 -8.20 -0.35 8.47
N GLY A 303 -8.30 -1.66 8.22
CA GLY A 303 -8.65 -2.60 9.28
C GLY A 303 -9.29 -3.89 8.81
N ILE A 304 -10.04 -4.52 9.70
CA ILE A 304 -10.82 -5.73 9.41
C ILE A 304 -12.25 -5.51 9.88
N LEU A 305 -13.22 -5.76 9.01
CA LEU A 305 -14.63 -5.81 9.35
C LEU A 305 -15.06 -7.27 9.38
N MET A 306 -15.67 -7.69 10.49
CA MET A 306 -16.15 -9.04 10.76
C MET A 306 -17.65 -9.02 11.01
N GLY A 307 -18.36 -10.05 10.58
CA GLY A 307 -19.76 -10.27 10.89
C GLY A 307 -20.11 -11.74 10.71
N ASP A 308 -21.13 -12.19 11.41
CA ASP A 308 -21.58 -13.58 11.34
C ASP A 308 -23.11 -13.66 11.39
N SER A 309 -23.66 -14.67 10.71
CA SER A 309 -25.08 -15.00 10.70
C SER A 309 -26.00 -13.83 10.30
N LEU A 310 -25.60 -13.07 9.29
CA LEU A 310 -26.36 -11.89 8.82
C LEU A 310 -27.41 -12.31 7.80
N THR A 311 -28.62 -11.75 7.93
CA THR A 311 -29.78 -12.10 7.09
C THR A 311 -30.52 -10.87 6.57
N GLY A 312 -31.02 -10.93 5.32
CA GLY A 312 -31.79 -9.83 4.75
C GLY A 312 -32.24 -10.06 3.30
N GLU A 313 -32.77 -9.01 2.68
CA GLU A 313 -33.20 -9.04 1.27
C GLU A 313 -32.03 -8.69 0.33
N SER A 314 -31.41 -7.54 0.54
CA SER A 314 -30.32 -7.03 -0.30
C SER A 314 -29.18 -6.50 0.55
N LEU A 315 -27.94 -6.81 0.16
CA LEU A 315 -26.73 -6.33 0.81
C LEU A 315 -25.78 -5.67 -0.20
N ALA A 316 -25.50 -4.38 -0.02
CA ALA A 316 -24.49 -3.66 -0.78
C ALA A 316 -23.18 -3.54 0.01
N LEU A 317 -22.13 -4.24 -0.43
CA LEU A 317 -20.79 -4.19 0.14
C LEU A 317 -19.86 -3.34 -0.72
N THR A 318 -19.15 -2.41 -0.09
CA THR A 318 -18.10 -1.63 -0.76
C THR A 318 -16.82 -1.63 0.07
N GLN A 319 -15.77 -2.25 -0.44
CA GLN A 319 -14.41 -2.13 0.09
C GLN A 319 -13.65 -1.12 -0.79
N GLY A 320 -13.32 0.04 -0.23
CA GLY A 320 -12.56 1.08 -0.92
C GLY A 320 -11.30 1.55 -0.18
N GLY A 321 -11.03 1.00 1.00
CA GLY A 321 -9.88 1.33 1.83
C GLY A 321 -8.75 0.31 1.76
N ALA A 322 -7.96 0.22 2.82
CA ALA A 322 -6.85 -0.73 2.97
C ALA A 322 -7.17 -1.76 4.06
N GLY A 323 -7.91 -2.82 3.74
CA GLY A 323 -8.45 -3.73 4.76
C GLY A 323 -9.20 -4.95 4.24
N LYS A 324 -9.68 -5.77 5.17
CA LYS A 324 -10.43 -7.01 4.90
C LYS A 324 -11.88 -6.89 5.37
N ILE A 325 -12.83 -7.38 4.58
CA ILE A 325 -14.20 -7.66 5.00
C ILE A 325 -14.34 -9.18 5.10
N GLU A 326 -14.85 -9.69 6.22
CA GLU A 326 -15.02 -11.11 6.50
C GLU A 326 -16.42 -11.32 7.09
N LEU A 327 -17.34 -11.84 6.28
CA LEU A 327 -18.71 -12.10 6.71
C LEU A 327 -19.01 -13.59 6.56
N HIS A 328 -19.39 -14.22 7.67
CA HIS A 328 -19.72 -15.64 7.70
C HIS A 328 -21.23 -15.87 7.78
N ASN A 329 -21.68 -17.01 7.26
CA ASN A 329 -23.06 -17.49 7.37
C ASN A 329 -24.12 -16.48 6.87
N LEU A 330 -23.84 -15.81 5.76
CA LEU A 330 -24.78 -14.88 5.14
C LEU A 330 -26.02 -15.60 4.59
N THR A 331 -27.20 -14.99 4.71
CA THR A 331 -28.43 -15.42 4.01
C THR A 331 -29.15 -14.21 3.42
N TYR A 332 -28.99 -13.97 2.11
CA TYR A 332 -29.57 -12.82 1.40
C TYR A 332 -30.20 -13.22 0.06
N GLN A 333 -31.10 -12.40 -0.51
CA GLN A 333 -31.53 -12.61 -1.90
C GLN A 333 -30.49 -12.05 -2.85
N THR A 334 -30.12 -10.78 -2.70
CA THR A 334 -29.15 -10.11 -3.58
C THR A 334 -27.93 -9.60 -2.82
N LEU A 335 -26.76 -9.79 -3.42
CA LEU A 335 -25.50 -9.27 -2.94
C LEU A 335 -24.79 -8.47 -4.03
N ASP A 336 -24.54 -7.19 -3.78
CA ASP A 336 -23.74 -6.33 -4.64
C ASP A 336 -22.41 -6.02 -3.96
N ALA A 337 -21.30 -6.55 -4.47
CA ALA A 337 -19.97 -6.39 -3.89
C ALA A 337 -19.03 -5.59 -4.79
N VAL A 338 -18.49 -4.48 -4.27
CA VAL A 338 -17.54 -3.62 -4.97
C VAL A 338 -16.21 -3.59 -4.21
N LEU A 339 -15.12 -4.00 -4.87
CA LEU A 339 -13.76 -3.85 -4.37
C LEU A 339 -13.01 -2.84 -5.25
N GLY A 340 -12.85 -1.62 -4.74
CA GLY A 340 -12.11 -0.53 -5.38
C GLY A 340 -10.79 -0.19 -4.70
N GLY A 341 -10.58 -0.65 -3.47
CA GLY A 341 -9.39 -0.36 -2.66
C GLY A 341 -8.27 -1.39 -2.79
N LEU A 342 -7.42 -1.44 -1.74
CA LEU A 342 -6.40 -2.46 -1.55
C LEU A 342 -6.88 -3.41 -0.44
N GLY A 343 -7.37 -4.59 -0.78
CA GLY A 343 -8.02 -5.39 0.24
C GLY A 343 -8.53 -6.76 -0.17
N GLU A 344 -9.25 -7.38 0.74
CA GLU A 344 -9.86 -8.68 0.54
C GLU A 344 -11.31 -8.67 1.05
N ILE A 345 -12.21 -9.32 0.33
CA ILE A 345 -13.58 -9.60 0.78
C ILE A 345 -13.70 -11.12 0.85
N LEU A 346 -14.02 -11.66 2.02
CA LEU A 346 -14.26 -13.07 2.28
C LEU A 346 -15.70 -13.25 2.75
N LEU A 347 -16.48 -14.06 2.04
CA LEU A 347 -17.89 -14.29 2.32
C LEU A 347 -18.21 -15.79 2.33
N THR A 348 -19.03 -16.23 3.28
CA THR A 348 -19.59 -17.59 3.33
C THR A 348 -21.10 -17.56 3.58
N GLY A 349 -21.82 -18.62 3.20
CA GLY A 349 -23.27 -18.73 3.38
C GLY A 349 -24.03 -18.98 2.06
N GLN A 350 -25.20 -18.38 1.91
CA GLN A 350 -26.06 -18.53 0.74
C GLN A 350 -26.68 -17.20 0.29
N VAL A 351 -26.67 -16.97 -1.02
CA VAL A 351 -27.42 -15.88 -1.66
C VAL A 351 -28.20 -16.38 -2.87
N GLU A 352 -29.21 -15.66 -3.36
CA GLU A 352 -29.84 -16.01 -4.64
C GLU A 352 -28.98 -15.54 -5.82
N SER A 353 -28.57 -14.26 -5.81
CA SER A 353 -27.75 -13.65 -6.84
C SER A 353 -26.61 -12.81 -6.25
N GLN A 354 -25.43 -12.89 -6.87
CA GLN A 354 -24.28 -12.05 -6.51
C GLN A 354 -23.74 -11.29 -7.72
N GLN A 355 -23.57 -9.97 -7.58
CA GLN A 355 -22.92 -9.10 -8.56
C GLN A 355 -21.63 -8.54 -7.95
N ILE A 356 -20.50 -8.77 -8.64
CA ILE A 356 -19.17 -8.47 -8.14
C ILE A 356 -18.44 -7.55 -9.12
N ASN A 357 -17.94 -6.42 -8.62
CA ASN A 357 -17.11 -5.50 -9.37
C ASN A 357 -15.76 -5.29 -8.68
N LEU A 358 -14.69 -5.80 -9.30
CA LEU A 358 -13.32 -5.67 -8.83
C LEU A 358 -12.55 -4.69 -9.73
N SER A 359 -12.35 -3.48 -9.25
CA SER A 359 -11.59 -2.42 -9.93
C SER A 359 -10.30 -2.03 -9.20
N GLY A 360 -10.19 -2.37 -7.90
CA GLY A 360 -8.99 -2.17 -7.09
C GLY A 360 -7.94 -3.25 -7.25
N ALA A 361 -7.04 -3.37 -6.26
CA ALA A 361 -6.10 -4.47 -6.19
C ALA A 361 -6.36 -5.33 -4.95
N GLY A 362 -6.70 -6.61 -5.16
CA GLY A 362 -7.23 -7.41 -4.06
C GLY A 362 -7.87 -8.73 -4.45
N GLY A 363 -8.52 -9.36 -3.47
CA GLY A 363 -9.16 -10.66 -3.61
C GLY A 363 -10.63 -10.63 -3.20
N TYR A 364 -11.49 -11.27 -3.99
CA TYR A 364 -12.83 -11.66 -3.56
C TYR A 364 -12.86 -13.17 -3.39
N LYS A 365 -13.12 -13.66 -2.17
CA LYS A 365 -13.11 -15.07 -1.79
C LYS A 365 -14.49 -15.46 -1.28
N ALA A 366 -15.28 -16.06 -2.16
CA ALA A 366 -16.64 -16.49 -1.87
C ALA A 366 -16.85 -17.93 -2.34
N GLU A 367 -15.85 -18.79 -2.13
CA GLU A 367 -15.88 -20.22 -2.50
C GLU A 367 -16.87 -21.04 -1.65
N GLU A 368 -17.24 -20.50 -0.49
CA GLU A 368 -18.22 -21.05 0.45
C GLU A 368 -19.51 -20.21 0.50
N LEU A 369 -19.71 -19.29 -0.45
CA LEU A 369 -20.94 -18.51 -0.59
C LEU A 369 -21.73 -19.03 -1.80
N GLN A 370 -22.67 -19.94 -1.57
CA GLN A 370 -23.47 -20.52 -2.64
C GLN A 370 -24.42 -19.47 -3.25
N SER A 371 -24.40 -19.28 -4.57
CA SER A 371 -25.42 -18.53 -5.29
C SER A 371 -26.07 -19.30 -6.45
N GLN A 372 -27.28 -18.91 -6.85
CA GLN A 372 -27.88 -19.42 -8.08
C GLN A 372 -27.21 -18.77 -9.28
N ASP A 373 -27.13 -17.44 -9.26
CA ASP A 373 -26.56 -16.65 -10.35
C ASP A 373 -25.38 -15.81 -9.84
N ALA A 374 -24.37 -15.63 -10.69
CA ALA A 374 -23.23 -14.77 -10.39
C ALA A 374 -22.83 -13.93 -11.61
N GLU A 375 -22.59 -12.64 -11.40
CA GLU A 375 -21.98 -11.75 -12.39
C GLU A 375 -20.68 -11.19 -11.80
N VAL A 376 -19.56 -11.37 -12.49
CA VAL A 376 -18.24 -10.93 -12.04
C VAL A 376 -17.61 -10.06 -13.11
N LEU A 377 -17.28 -8.83 -12.75
CA LEU A 377 -16.49 -7.90 -13.55
C LEU A 377 -15.14 -7.64 -12.87
N LEU A 378 -14.05 -8.09 -13.48
CA LEU A 378 -12.68 -7.87 -13.03
C LEU A 378 -11.96 -6.92 -14.00
N SER A 379 -11.80 -5.67 -13.57
CA SER A 379 -11.09 -4.61 -14.31
C SER A 379 -9.78 -4.17 -13.64
N GLY A 380 -9.60 -4.47 -12.35
CA GLY A 380 -8.41 -4.15 -11.58
C GLY A 380 -7.31 -5.22 -11.64
N ALA A 381 -6.49 -5.27 -10.58
CA ALA A 381 -5.39 -6.22 -10.43
C ALA A 381 -5.67 -7.20 -9.28
N GLY A 382 -6.16 -8.41 -9.54
CA GLY A 382 -6.65 -9.25 -8.44
C GLY A 382 -7.22 -10.61 -8.83
N SER A 383 -7.92 -11.24 -7.90
CA SER A 383 -8.58 -12.53 -8.13
C SER A 383 -9.97 -12.59 -7.53
N ALA A 384 -10.91 -13.20 -8.25
CA ALA A 384 -12.24 -13.53 -7.73
C ALA A 384 -12.38 -15.04 -7.63
N THR A 385 -12.99 -15.53 -6.55
CA THR A 385 -13.40 -16.92 -6.36
C THR A 385 -14.87 -16.90 -5.98
N VAL A 386 -15.73 -17.52 -6.79
CA VAL A 386 -17.20 -17.48 -6.64
C VAL A 386 -17.80 -18.88 -6.70
N TRP A 387 -18.96 -19.08 -6.10
CA TRP A 387 -19.76 -20.31 -6.27
C TRP A 387 -21.12 -19.96 -6.91
N ALA A 388 -21.38 -20.49 -8.11
CA ALA A 388 -22.63 -20.32 -8.83
C ALA A 388 -23.20 -21.67 -9.31
N GLU A 389 -24.50 -21.88 -9.17
CA GLU A 389 -25.18 -23.14 -9.53
C GLU A 389 -25.84 -23.13 -10.92
N LYS A 390 -26.37 -21.97 -11.38
CA LYS A 390 -27.12 -21.87 -12.63
C LYS A 390 -26.39 -21.09 -13.70
N THR A 391 -26.05 -19.84 -13.42
CA THR A 391 -25.41 -18.96 -14.41
C THR A 391 -24.20 -18.24 -13.84
N LEU A 392 -23.16 -18.11 -14.66
CA LEU A 392 -21.99 -17.29 -14.37
C LEU A 392 -21.69 -16.40 -15.57
N LYS A 393 -21.80 -15.10 -15.39
CA LYS A 393 -21.30 -14.11 -16.34
C LYS A 393 -19.98 -13.55 -15.85
N ALA A 394 -18.88 -13.89 -16.52
CA ALA A 394 -17.53 -13.55 -16.08
C ALA A 394 -16.82 -12.67 -17.11
N THR A 395 -16.52 -11.42 -16.75
CA THR A 395 -15.79 -10.48 -17.60
C THR A 395 -14.46 -10.10 -16.97
N VAL A 396 -13.36 -10.29 -17.70
CA VAL A 396 -12.01 -9.88 -17.30
C VAL A 396 -11.45 -8.89 -18.32
N THR A 397 -11.18 -7.65 -17.88
CA THR A 397 -10.49 -6.62 -18.67
C THR A 397 -9.16 -6.20 -18.06
N GLY A 398 -8.96 -6.47 -16.76
CA GLY A 398 -7.76 -6.12 -16.00
C GLY A 398 -6.67 -7.20 -16.00
N ALA A 399 -5.85 -7.22 -14.95
CA ALA A 399 -4.79 -8.19 -14.73
C ALA A 399 -5.16 -9.11 -13.56
N GLY A 400 -5.71 -10.29 -13.83
CA GLY A 400 -6.26 -11.11 -12.76
C GLY A 400 -6.98 -12.38 -13.19
N SER A 401 -7.44 -13.19 -12.23
CA SER A 401 -8.10 -14.46 -12.52
C SER A 401 -9.45 -14.59 -11.82
N ILE A 402 -10.46 -15.13 -12.52
CA ILE A 402 -11.72 -15.54 -11.93
C ILE A 402 -11.73 -17.06 -11.84
N LYS A 403 -11.98 -17.55 -10.63
CA LYS A 403 -12.19 -18.97 -10.33
C LYS A 403 -13.64 -19.18 -9.92
N TYR A 404 -14.23 -20.29 -10.35
CA TYR A 404 -15.62 -20.58 -10.00
C TYR A 404 -15.84 -22.04 -9.58
N LYS A 405 -16.75 -22.22 -8.63
CA LYS A 405 -17.25 -23.51 -8.13
C LYS A 405 -18.70 -23.72 -8.55
N GLY A 406 -19.09 -24.98 -8.72
CA GLY A 406 -20.41 -25.37 -9.20
C GLY A 406 -20.38 -25.79 -10.68
N ASP A 407 -21.55 -26.04 -11.25
CA ASP A 407 -21.72 -26.39 -12.67
C ASP A 407 -22.65 -25.40 -13.41
N PRO A 408 -22.32 -24.10 -13.43
CA PRO A 408 -23.17 -23.09 -14.06
C PRO A 408 -22.99 -23.07 -15.59
N THR A 409 -23.98 -22.53 -16.28
CA THR A 409 -23.79 -22.07 -17.67
C THR A 409 -22.94 -20.81 -17.66
N VAL A 410 -21.74 -20.88 -18.26
CA VAL A 410 -20.75 -19.79 -18.24
C VAL A 410 -20.84 -18.93 -19.51
N ASP A 411 -21.05 -17.63 -19.34
CA ASP A 411 -20.85 -16.58 -20.34
C ASP A 411 -19.57 -15.81 -20.00
N GLU A 412 -18.49 -16.12 -20.71
CA GLU A 412 -17.16 -15.55 -20.44
C GLU A 412 -16.69 -14.54 -21.50
N LYS A 413 -16.08 -13.45 -21.02
CA LYS A 413 -15.43 -12.45 -21.85
C LYS A 413 -14.11 -12.04 -21.24
N ASN A 414 -13.01 -12.41 -21.89
CA ASN A 414 -11.66 -12.04 -21.44
C ASN A 414 -10.95 -11.19 -22.50
N THR A 415 -10.68 -9.93 -22.17
CA THR A 415 -9.89 -9.01 -22.98
C THR A 415 -8.66 -8.50 -22.23
N GLY A 416 -8.40 -9.00 -21.02
CA GLY A 416 -7.30 -8.59 -20.14
C GLY A 416 -6.15 -9.59 -20.11
N ILE A 417 -5.25 -9.41 -19.13
CA ILE A 417 -4.16 -10.34 -18.83
C ILE A 417 -4.62 -11.22 -17.67
N GLY A 418 -5.36 -12.27 -17.99
CA GLY A 418 -6.07 -13.04 -16.97
C GLY A 418 -6.63 -14.37 -17.45
N SER A 419 -7.25 -15.12 -16.54
CA SER A 419 -7.89 -16.41 -16.83
C SER A 419 -9.23 -16.55 -16.12
N ILE A 420 -10.15 -17.29 -16.73
CA ILE A 420 -11.40 -17.73 -16.12
C ILE A 420 -11.34 -19.26 -16.09
N THR A 421 -11.41 -19.87 -14.90
CA THR A 421 -11.23 -21.33 -14.75
C THR A 421 -12.13 -21.91 -13.67
N PRO A 422 -12.62 -23.14 -13.83
CA PRO A 422 -13.26 -23.87 -12.73
C PRO A 422 -12.24 -24.16 -11.60
N LEU A 423 -12.74 -24.36 -10.37
CA LEU A 423 -11.97 -24.74 -9.19
C LEU A 423 -11.60 -26.22 -9.14
#